data_AF-A0A9W6LDZ9-F1
#
_entry.id   AF-A0A9W6LDZ9-F1
#
_cell.length_a   1.000
_cell.length_b   1.000
_cell.length_c   1.000
_cell.angle_alpha   90.00
_cell.angle_beta   90.00
_cell.angle_gamma   90.00
#
_symmetry.space_group_name_H-M   'P 1'
#
loop_
_entity.id
_entity.type
_entity.pdbx_description
1 polymer ?
#
loop_
_entity_poly.entity_id
_entity_poly.type
_entity_poly.pdbx_seq_one_letter_code
_entity_poly.pdbx_strand_id
1 'polypeptide(L)'
;MTKEYKNMPKNFAPSGSNRKNVEAEFVKPYRHPTFDARGIHRSKEVLPEADSRMPRHAECVDCHNPHFVTTENKFAGIRGKRVGNVISSVSKEYELCYKCHAESANLPGRQVNKRMEFALTNPSFHPVEGEGKNTAVISLLKPYKEKKINAGDVATISCGDCHGSENPESPRGPHGSQYEHILVDHYSTSDKQPETPYTYALCYRCHDRTSILGNESFRYHALHIQGRGGGSGADSGTSCYTCHSSHGSPDNKYLIAFNKSVVSPNSQGQLKFVEKGISTFRGECYLSCHGVDHNPKVY
;
A
#
# COMPACT_ATOMS: atom_id res chain seq x y z
N MET A 1 16.28 9.64 35.10
CA MET A 1 16.64 10.84 34.33
C MET A 1 18.13 10.76 34.04
N THR A 2 18.48 10.51 32.77
CA THR A 2 19.88 10.44 32.30
C THR A 2 20.58 11.79 32.50
N LYS A 3 21.90 11.77 32.67
CA LYS A 3 22.78 12.92 33.01
C LYS A 3 22.69 14.12 32.07
N GLU A 4 21.99 14.02 30.95
CA GLU A 4 22.02 14.99 29.83
C GLU A 4 21.27 16.32 30.09
N TYR A 5 20.48 16.42 31.16
CA TYR A 5 19.63 17.60 31.39
C TYR A 5 20.10 18.53 32.52
N LYS A 6 21.30 18.33 33.07
CA LYS A 6 21.76 19.03 34.30
C LYS A 6 21.93 20.54 34.14
N ASN A 7 22.09 21.03 32.90
CA ASN A 7 22.37 22.45 32.60
C ASN A 7 21.25 23.14 31.78
N MET A 8 20.10 22.49 31.56
CA MET A 8 19.01 23.11 30.81
C MET A 8 18.19 24.08 31.69
N PRO A 9 17.72 25.23 31.15
CA PRO A 9 16.83 26.13 31.87
C PRO A 9 15.58 25.39 32.40
N LYS A 10 15.10 25.76 33.59
CA LYS A 10 13.82 25.26 34.11
C LYS A 10 12.73 25.54 33.07
N ASN A 11 11.94 24.51 32.73
CA ASN A 11 10.91 24.49 31.68
C ASN A 11 11.40 24.37 30.21
N PHE A 12 12.69 24.18 29.95
CA PHE A 12 13.20 23.97 28.58
C PHE A 12 13.08 22.50 28.12
N ALA A 13 13.20 21.56 29.06
CA ALA A 13 12.89 20.16 28.81
C ALA A 13 11.39 19.94 29.03
N PRO A 14 10.64 19.46 28.02
CA PRO A 14 9.23 19.13 28.20
C PRO A 14 9.08 18.09 29.31
N SER A 15 8.29 18.42 30.32
CA SER A 15 7.97 17.54 31.44
C SER A 15 7.37 16.23 30.90
N GLY A 16 8.10 15.13 31.08
CA GLY A 16 7.62 13.75 30.92
C GLY A 16 6.66 13.52 29.76
N SER A 17 7.07 13.84 28.53
CA SER A 17 6.31 13.39 27.36
C SER A 17 6.65 11.92 27.12
N ASN A 18 5.64 11.06 26.97
CA ASN A 18 5.79 9.70 26.48
C ASN A 18 6.23 9.75 25.00
N ARG A 19 7.48 10.17 24.76
CA ARG A 19 8.06 10.30 23.44
C ARG A 19 8.48 8.92 22.97
N LYS A 20 7.93 8.52 21.84
CA LYS A 20 8.29 7.28 21.16
C LYS A 20 9.65 7.45 20.48
N ASN A 21 10.50 6.42 20.51
CA ASN A 21 11.83 6.46 19.90
C ASN A 21 11.75 6.23 18.39
N VAL A 22 11.95 7.29 17.60
CA VAL A 22 11.92 7.20 16.13
C VAL A 22 13.22 6.66 15.53
N GLU A 23 14.35 6.83 16.20
CA GLU A 23 15.63 6.28 15.72
C GLU A 23 15.60 4.75 15.68
N ALA A 24 14.87 4.12 16.62
CA ALA A 24 14.66 2.68 16.65
C ALA A 24 13.89 2.14 15.41
N GLU A 25 13.13 2.99 14.71
CA GLU A 25 12.47 2.57 13.47
C GLU A 25 13.45 2.53 12.30
N PHE A 26 14.46 3.39 12.30
CA PHE A 26 15.46 3.47 11.25
C PHE A 26 16.62 2.48 11.41
N VAL A 27 16.58 1.57 12.39
CA VAL A 27 17.47 0.40 12.44
C VAL A 27 16.81 -0.86 11.88
N LYS A 28 15.50 -0.83 11.60
CA LYS A 28 14.76 -1.95 11.03
C LYS A 28 15.22 -2.28 9.61
N PRO A 29 15.09 -3.53 9.15
CA PRO A 29 15.59 -3.97 7.84
C PRO A 29 14.93 -3.21 6.68
N TYR A 30 13.64 -2.88 6.79
CA TYR A 30 12.91 -2.12 5.79
C TYR A 30 12.54 -0.76 6.35
N ARG A 31 13.05 0.31 5.72
CA ARG A 31 12.92 1.68 6.22
C ARG A 31 13.14 2.69 5.12
N HIS A 32 12.70 3.91 5.36
CA HIS A 32 13.17 5.03 4.54
C HIS A 32 14.64 5.34 4.85
N PRO A 33 15.44 5.75 3.86
CA PRO A 33 16.89 5.91 3.98
C PRO A 33 17.31 7.21 4.68
N THR A 34 16.59 7.62 5.73
CA THR A 34 16.73 8.92 6.41
C THR A 34 18.10 9.15 7.03
N PHE A 35 18.77 8.08 7.45
CA PHE A 35 20.13 8.16 7.98
C PHE A 35 21.18 7.51 7.08
N ASP A 36 20.78 6.94 5.95
CA ASP A 36 21.68 6.22 5.05
C ASP A 36 22.48 7.20 4.16
N ALA A 37 21.86 8.33 3.78
CA ALA A 37 22.52 9.37 2.98
C ALA A 37 22.13 10.77 3.47
N ARG A 38 23.05 11.43 4.18
CA ARG A 38 22.85 12.76 4.76
C ARG A 38 23.36 13.86 3.83
N GLY A 39 22.65 14.98 3.79
CA GLY A 39 23.10 16.19 3.10
C GLY A 39 22.90 16.12 1.58
N ILE A 40 22.00 15.26 1.11
CA ILE A 40 21.57 15.24 -0.29
C ILE A 40 20.48 16.28 -0.49
N HIS A 41 19.55 16.42 0.47
CA HIS A 41 18.44 17.35 0.38
C HIS A 41 18.90 18.78 0.02
N ARG A 42 18.20 19.41 -0.92
CA ARG A 42 18.39 20.82 -1.27
C ARG A 42 17.06 21.56 -1.13
N SER A 43 17.07 22.72 -0.48
CA SER A 43 15.87 23.53 -0.24
C SER A 43 15.11 23.99 -1.50
N LYS A 44 15.71 23.87 -2.69
CA LYS A 44 15.12 24.22 -3.99
C LYS A 44 15.15 23.05 -4.97
N GLU A 45 15.31 21.82 -4.49
CA GLU A 45 15.18 20.65 -5.34
C GLU A 45 13.78 20.53 -5.95
N VAL A 46 13.72 19.87 -7.10
CA VAL A 46 12.48 19.58 -7.79
C VAL A 46 12.14 18.13 -7.53
N LEU A 47 11.04 17.91 -6.82
CA LEU A 47 10.46 16.59 -6.57
C LEU A 47 9.07 16.50 -7.23
N PRO A 48 8.70 15.34 -7.83
CA PRO A 48 9.55 14.16 -8.05
C PRO A 48 10.76 14.45 -8.94
N GLU A 49 11.84 13.69 -8.77
CA GLU A 49 13.09 13.92 -9.49
C GLU A 49 12.83 13.89 -11.00
N ALA A 50 13.22 14.95 -11.71
CA ALA A 50 13.04 15.03 -13.16
C ALA A 50 14.23 14.45 -13.95
N ASP A 51 15.34 14.15 -13.26
CA ASP A 51 16.56 13.58 -13.83
C ASP A 51 16.88 12.27 -13.11
N SER A 52 17.03 11.19 -13.88
CA SER A 52 17.30 9.84 -13.36
C SER A 52 18.65 9.71 -12.67
N ARG A 53 19.56 10.67 -12.84
CA ARG A 53 20.88 10.70 -12.20
C ARG A 53 20.87 11.31 -10.80
N MET A 54 19.76 11.96 -10.40
CA MET A 54 19.65 12.55 -9.07
C MET A 54 19.59 11.42 -8.03
N PRO A 55 20.47 11.43 -7.01
CA PRO A 55 20.45 10.39 -6.00
C PRO A 55 19.14 10.48 -5.21
N ARG A 56 18.46 9.34 -5.01
CA ARG A 56 17.27 9.28 -4.17
C ARG A 56 17.65 9.45 -2.71
N HIS A 57 16.88 10.25 -1.99
CA HIS A 57 17.01 10.44 -0.54
C HIS A 57 15.64 10.64 0.11
N ALA A 58 15.60 10.55 1.44
CA ALA A 58 14.42 10.87 2.24
C ALA A 58 14.86 11.28 3.65
N GLU A 59 15.25 12.54 3.83
CA GLU A 59 15.67 13.12 5.11
C GLU A 59 14.44 13.59 5.93
N CYS A 60 14.63 13.88 7.23
CA CYS A 60 13.53 14.31 8.10
C CYS A 60 12.76 15.52 7.52
N VAL A 61 13.47 16.43 6.87
CA VAL A 61 12.92 17.67 6.32
C VAL A 61 12.17 17.48 4.98
N ASP A 62 12.31 16.31 4.35
CA ASP A 62 11.55 15.97 3.14
C ASP A 62 10.09 15.63 3.46
N CYS A 63 9.86 15.17 4.70
CA CYS A 63 8.56 14.74 5.22
C CYS A 63 8.00 15.61 6.36
N HIS A 64 8.85 16.39 7.03
CA HIS A 64 8.45 17.28 8.13
C HIS A 64 9.01 18.68 7.94
N ASN A 65 8.24 19.71 8.26
CA ASN A 65 8.79 21.06 8.34
C ASN A 65 8.91 21.49 9.82
N PRO A 66 10.12 21.68 10.36
CA PRO A 66 10.33 21.95 11.78
C PRO A 66 9.77 23.31 12.24
N HIS A 67 9.48 24.24 11.33
CA HIS A 67 8.99 25.58 11.68
C HIS A 67 7.48 25.75 11.54
N PHE A 68 6.82 24.91 10.74
CA PHE A 68 5.40 25.06 10.43
C PHE A 68 4.53 23.90 10.91
N VAL A 69 5.12 22.71 11.16
CA VAL A 69 4.37 21.53 11.59
C VAL A 69 3.60 21.78 12.89
N THR A 70 2.34 21.38 12.93
CA THR A 70 1.52 21.38 14.16
C THR A 70 0.87 20.02 14.38
N THR A 71 0.23 19.84 15.54
CA THR A 71 -0.57 18.66 15.85
C THR A 71 -1.76 18.48 14.90
N GLU A 72 -2.32 19.58 14.39
CA GLU A 72 -3.47 19.61 13.48
C GLU A 72 -3.04 19.46 12.03
N ASN A 73 -1.89 20.01 11.65
CA ASN A 73 -1.37 19.94 10.30
C ASN A 73 0.08 19.42 10.28
N LYS A 74 0.19 18.10 10.18
CA LYS A 74 1.48 17.39 10.09
C LYS A 74 2.26 17.69 8.79
N PHE A 75 1.63 18.30 7.79
CA PHE A 75 2.23 18.61 6.48
C PHE A 75 2.51 20.11 6.25
N ALA A 76 2.21 20.95 7.24
CA ALA A 76 2.38 22.39 7.13
C ALA A 76 3.81 22.75 6.73
N GLY A 77 3.97 23.68 5.78
CA GLY A 77 5.27 24.13 5.29
C GLY A 77 6.02 23.17 4.38
N ILE A 78 5.50 21.97 4.10
CA ILE A 78 6.07 21.08 3.10
C ILE A 78 5.67 21.57 1.71
N ARG A 79 6.67 21.75 0.84
CA ARG A 79 6.42 22.08 -0.56
C ARG A 79 5.92 20.84 -1.29
N GLY A 80 4.76 20.96 -1.93
CA GLY A 80 4.21 19.95 -2.82
C GLY A 80 4.78 20.06 -4.22
N LYS A 81 4.12 19.37 -5.15
CA LYS A 81 4.53 19.32 -6.55
C LYS A 81 4.32 20.68 -7.22
N ARG A 82 5.26 21.06 -8.09
CA ARG A 82 5.06 22.19 -9.01
C ARG A 82 4.14 21.78 -10.16
N VAL A 83 3.05 22.50 -10.36
CA VAL A 83 2.12 22.37 -11.49
C VAL A 83 2.12 23.69 -12.25
N GLY A 84 2.85 23.73 -13.36
CA GLY A 84 3.11 24.99 -14.09
C GLY A 84 3.89 26.00 -13.23
N ASN A 85 3.30 27.18 -13.01
CA ASN A 85 3.88 28.22 -12.16
C ASN A 85 3.41 28.18 -10.70
N VAL A 86 2.54 27.22 -10.34
CA VAL A 86 1.99 27.10 -8.99
C VAL A 86 2.67 25.93 -8.27
N ILE A 87 3.07 26.14 -7.02
CA ILE A 87 3.51 25.07 -6.12
C ILE A 87 2.30 24.71 -5.28
N SER A 88 1.80 23.47 -5.39
CA SER A 88 0.73 23.02 -4.51
C SER A 88 1.28 22.81 -3.09
N SER A 89 0.44 23.03 -2.07
CA SER A 89 0.75 22.58 -0.71
C SER A 89 0.46 21.08 -0.59
N VAL A 90 1.17 20.42 0.32
CA VAL A 90 0.82 19.06 0.76
C VAL A 90 -0.25 19.17 1.84
N SER A 91 -1.40 18.57 1.60
CA SER A 91 -2.56 18.55 2.49
C SER A 91 -3.01 17.14 2.84
N LYS A 92 -2.72 16.17 1.96
CA LYS A 92 -3.00 14.74 2.13
C LYS A 92 -1.71 13.94 2.16
N GLU A 93 -1.77 12.78 2.80
CA GLU A 93 -0.60 11.90 2.96
C GLU A 93 -0.05 11.38 1.64
N TYR A 94 -0.93 10.97 0.72
CA TYR A 94 -0.49 10.49 -0.59
C TYR A 94 0.23 11.58 -1.40
N GLU A 95 -0.11 12.86 -1.22
CA GLU A 95 0.57 13.98 -1.90
C GLU A 95 2.03 14.10 -1.45
N LEU A 96 2.29 13.80 -0.17
CA LEU A 96 3.66 13.71 0.35
C LEU A 96 4.40 12.53 -0.28
N CYS A 97 3.80 11.34 -0.24
CA CYS A 97 4.40 10.12 -0.77
C CYS A 97 4.71 10.23 -2.27
N TYR A 98 3.84 10.91 -3.02
CA TYR A 98 4.02 11.12 -4.46
C TYR A 98 5.20 11.98 -4.84
N LYS A 99 5.79 12.73 -3.91
CA LYS A 99 7.08 13.41 -4.15
C LYS A 99 8.19 12.43 -4.55
N CYS A 100 8.13 11.17 -4.12
CA CYS A 100 9.19 10.19 -4.41
C CYS A 100 8.68 8.88 -5.05
N HIS A 101 7.39 8.55 -4.87
CA HIS A 101 6.79 7.28 -5.31
C HIS A 101 5.88 7.40 -6.54
N ALA A 102 5.68 8.62 -7.07
CA ALA A 102 4.88 8.83 -8.27
C ALA A 102 5.76 8.89 -9.53
N GLU A 103 5.69 9.93 -10.33
CA GLU A 103 6.41 10.09 -11.61
C GLU A 103 7.91 10.47 -11.49
N SER A 104 8.62 9.98 -10.48
CA SER A 104 10.07 10.22 -10.41
C SER A 104 10.79 9.58 -11.61
N ALA A 105 11.66 10.34 -12.27
CA ALA A 105 12.54 9.83 -13.33
C ALA A 105 13.56 8.82 -12.80
N ASN A 106 13.78 8.80 -11.48
CA ASN A 106 14.62 7.80 -10.80
C ASN A 106 13.77 6.79 -10.00
N LEU A 107 12.58 6.42 -10.48
CA LEU A 107 11.83 5.29 -9.89
C LEU A 107 12.64 3.99 -10.02
N PRO A 108 12.72 3.16 -8.96
CA PRO A 108 13.33 1.82 -9.06
C PRO A 108 12.65 0.97 -10.14
N GLY A 109 13.41 0.22 -10.93
CA GLY A 109 12.89 -0.42 -12.16
C GLY A 109 11.73 -1.41 -12.02
N ARG A 110 11.46 -1.93 -10.80
CA ARG A 110 10.29 -2.78 -10.51
C ARG A 110 9.11 -2.02 -9.89
N GLN A 111 9.28 -0.72 -9.63
CA GLN A 111 8.24 0.15 -9.11
C GLN A 111 7.58 0.88 -10.26
N VAL A 112 6.25 0.93 -10.24
CA VAL A 112 5.47 1.78 -11.15
C VAL A 112 5.08 3.08 -10.45
N ASN A 113 4.61 4.06 -11.20
CA ASN A 113 4.11 5.30 -10.65
C ASN A 113 2.88 5.03 -9.75
N LYS A 114 2.99 5.23 -8.43
CA LYS A 114 1.88 4.96 -7.49
C LYS A 114 0.67 5.86 -7.73
N ARG A 115 0.88 7.11 -8.15
CA ARG A 115 -0.22 8.01 -8.54
C ARG A 115 -1.04 7.46 -9.70
N MET A 116 -0.39 6.77 -10.64
CA MET A 116 -1.10 6.13 -11.74
C MET A 116 -1.90 4.90 -11.30
N GLU A 117 -1.46 4.16 -10.28
CA GLU A 117 -2.21 3.01 -9.76
C GLU A 117 -3.45 3.43 -8.96
N PHE A 118 -3.35 4.51 -8.18
CA PHE A 118 -4.45 5.03 -7.36
C PHE A 118 -5.38 6.02 -8.10
N ALA A 119 -5.11 6.28 -9.38
CA ALA A 119 -5.89 7.23 -10.17
C ALA A 119 -7.39 6.88 -10.12
N LEU A 120 -8.22 7.86 -9.76
CA LEU A 120 -9.68 7.68 -9.68
C LEU A 120 -10.32 7.33 -11.03
N THR A 121 -9.59 7.49 -12.13
CA THR A 121 -10.00 7.07 -13.48
C THR A 121 -9.87 5.56 -13.69
N ASN A 122 -9.01 4.87 -12.92
CA ASN A 122 -8.80 3.42 -13.06
C ASN A 122 -10.08 2.63 -12.77
N PRO A 123 -10.31 1.49 -13.44
CA PRO A 123 -11.44 0.61 -13.16
C PRO A 123 -11.52 0.16 -11.69
N SER A 124 -10.37 -0.02 -11.01
CA SER A 124 -10.34 -0.29 -9.58
C SER A 124 -9.07 0.19 -8.89
N PHE A 125 -9.21 0.53 -7.61
CA PHE A 125 -8.15 1.01 -6.73
C PHE A 125 -8.59 0.87 -5.27
N HIS A 126 -7.62 0.72 -4.36
CA HIS A 126 -7.84 0.97 -2.94
C HIS A 126 -8.05 2.46 -2.70
N PRO A 127 -8.94 2.86 -1.79
CA PRO A 127 -9.47 4.22 -1.74
C PRO A 127 -8.54 5.20 -1.01
N VAL A 128 -7.37 5.48 -1.59
CA VAL A 128 -6.37 6.40 -1.03
C VAL A 128 -6.61 7.86 -1.47
N GLU A 129 -6.84 8.09 -2.76
CA GLU A 129 -7.13 9.43 -3.29
C GLU A 129 -8.62 9.82 -3.18
N GLY A 130 -9.50 8.84 -2.97
CA GLY A 130 -10.94 9.03 -2.92
C GLY A 130 -11.67 7.70 -2.76
N GLU A 131 -12.98 7.75 -2.57
CA GLU A 131 -13.81 6.56 -2.37
C GLU A 131 -13.74 5.59 -3.55
N GLY A 132 -13.84 4.29 -3.25
CA GLY A 132 -13.81 3.23 -4.26
C GLY A 132 -14.96 3.30 -5.26
N LYS A 133 -14.78 2.62 -6.40
CA LYS A 133 -15.78 2.53 -7.48
C LYS A 133 -16.79 1.39 -7.32
N ASN A 134 -16.39 0.31 -6.63
CA ASN A 134 -17.24 -0.86 -6.48
C ASN A 134 -18.44 -0.51 -5.59
N THR A 135 -19.62 -0.99 -5.99
CA THR A 135 -20.86 -0.76 -5.24
C THR A 135 -21.08 -1.79 -4.14
N ALA A 136 -20.34 -2.91 -4.16
CA ALA A 136 -20.36 -3.94 -3.14
C ALA A 136 -18.99 -4.64 -3.05
N VAL A 137 -18.46 -4.74 -1.83
CA VAL A 137 -17.24 -5.43 -1.44
C VAL A 137 -17.58 -6.22 -0.17
N ILE A 138 -18.09 -7.43 -0.38
CA ILE A 138 -18.72 -8.25 0.68
C ILE A 138 -17.80 -8.48 1.87
N SER A 139 -16.50 -8.63 1.61
CA SER A 139 -15.53 -8.94 2.66
C SER A 139 -15.14 -7.76 3.53
N LEU A 140 -15.63 -6.53 3.34
CA LEU A 140 -15.21 -5.42 4.21
C LEU A 140 -15.64 -5.60 5.67
N LEU A 141 -14.67 -5.57 6.58
CA LEU A 141 -14.90 -5.50 8.02
C LEU A 141 -15.46 -4.13 8.42
N LYS A 142 -16.29 -4.06 9.47
CA LYS A 142 -16.66 -2.76 10.04
C LYS A 142 -15.42 -2.06 10.63
N PRO A 143 -15.27 -0.74 10.49
CA PRO A 143 -16.22 0.22 9.92
C PRO A 143 -16.02 0.52 8.42
N TYR A 144 -15.24 -0.29 7.70
CA TYR A 144 -14.95 -0.05 6.29
C TYR A 144 -16.19 -0.24 5.42
N LYS A 145 -16.37 0.68 4.47
CA LYS A 145 -17.49 0.72 3.52
C LYS A 145 -17.03 1.23 2.16
N GLU A 146 -17.76 0.88 1.12
CA GLU A 146 -17.51 1.31 -0.26
C GLU A 146 -17.75 2.83 -0.41
N LYS A 147 -18.72 3.35 0.36
CA LYS A 147 -19.17 4.74 0.37
C LYS A 147 -19.41 5.19 1.80
N LYS A 148 -19.05 6.44 2.09
CA LYS A 148 -19.29 7.07 3.39
C LYS A 148 -20.70 7.65 3.41
N ILE A 149 -21.66 6.85 3.90
CA ILE A 149 -23.07 7.28 4.01
C ILE A 149 -23.35 7.78 5.42
N ASN A 150 -22.82 7.11 6.44
CA ASN A 150 -23.09 7.42 7.84
C ASN A 150 -21.85 7.99 8.55
N ALA A 151 -22.10 8.63 9.69
CA ALA A 151 -21.05 9.00 10.62
C ALA A 151 -20.37 7.73 11.16
N GLY A 152 -19.05 7.62 10.98
CA GLY A 152 -18.25 6.46 11.37
C GLY A 152 -17.86 5.53 10.23
N ASP A 153 -18.53 5.60 9.07
CA ASP A 153 -18.13 4.82 7.89
C ASP A 153 -16.73 5.27 7.40
N VAL A 154 -15.88 4.29 7.12
CA VAL A 154 -14.54 4.51 6.57
C VAL A 154 -14.53 4.05 5.11
N ALA A 155 -14.63 5.01 4.19
CA ALA A 155 -14.61 4.75 2.74
C ALA A 155 -13.32 5.23 2.03
N THR A 156 -12.37 5.75 2.81
CA THR A 156 -11.02 6.10 2.35
C THR A 156 -10.01 5.66 3.40
N ILE A 157 -8.82 5.29 2.94
CA ILE A 157 -7.68 4.88 3.76
C ILE A 157 -6.47 5.77 3.42
N SER A 158 -5.45 5.77 4.27
CA SER A 158 -4.18 6.44 3.97
C SER A 158 -3.08 5.42 3.64
N CYS A 159 -1.97 5.90 3.07
CA CYS A 159 -0.78 5.08 2.84
C CYS A 159 -0.33 4.42 4.16
N GLY A 160 -0.38 5.15 5.27
CA GLY A 160 -0.01 4.71 6.61
C GLY A 160 -0.88 3.61 7.23
N ASP A 161 -2.07 3.36 6.68
CA ASP A 161 -2.90 2.21 7.11
C ASP A 161 -2.28 0.87 6.65
N CYS A 162 -1.42 0.92 5.63
CA CYS A 162 -0.66 -0.22 5.12
C CYS A 162 0.85 -0.09 5.38
N HIS A 163 1.39 1.14 5.32
CA HIS A 163 2.82 1.42 5.38
C HIS A 163 3.24 2.12 6.67
N GLY A 164 3.92 1.40 7.55
CA GLY A 164 4.36 1.88 8.85
C GLY A 164 5.00 0.77 9.67
N SER A 165 5.28 1.08 10.92
CA SER A 165 5.76 0.09 11.88
C SER A 165 4.73 -1.02 12.10
N GLU A 166 5.22 -2.25 12.17
CA GLU A 166 4.47 -3.42 12.65
C GLU A 166 4.08 -3.32 14.13
N ASN A 167 4.74 -2.44 14.88
CA ASN A 167 4.46 -2.21 16.29
C ASN A 167 3.59 -0.94 16.45
N PRO A 168 2.34 -1.04 16.95
CA PRO A 168 1.47 0.12 17.15
C PRO A 168 2.00 1.13 18.20
N GLU A 169 2.91 0.68 19.08
CA GLU A 169 3.56 1.53 20.07
C GLU A 169 4.74 2.33 19.49
N SER A 170 5.17 2.04 18.26
CA SER A 170 6.18 2.85 17.55
C SER A 170 5.62 4.22 17.11
N PRO A 171 6.49 5.20 16.79
CA PRO A 171 6.07 6.46 16.20
C PRO A 171 5.30 6.21 14.90
N ARG A 172 4.16 6.90 14.74
CA ARG A 172 3.33 6.80 13.53
C ARG A 172 4.07 7.37 12.33
N GLY A 173 3.88 6.74 11.17
CA GLY A 173 4.48 7.14 9.90
C GLY A 173 5.36 6.03 9.30
N PRO A 174 5.72 6.14 8.01
CA PRO A 174 6.45 5.11 7.30
C PRO A 174 7.96 5.18 7.59
N HIS A 175 8.37 5.11 8.86
CA HIS A 175 9.79 5.21 9.23
C HIS A 175 10.52 3.89 8.93
N GLY A 176 10.04 2.79 9.51
CA GLY A 176 10.56 1.44 9.26
C GLY A 176 9.63 0.34 9.76
N SER A 177 9.84 -0.87 9.26
CA SER A 177 9.13 -2.10 9.62
C SER A 177 10.03 -3.33 9.56
N GLN A 178 9.66 -4.38 10.30
CA GLN A 178 10.22 -5.71 10.11
C GLN A 178 9.73 -6.37 8.80
N TYR A 179 8.64 -5.89 8.22
CA TYR A 179 8.07 -6.42 6.98
C TYR A 179 8.50 -5.62 5.76
N GLU A 180 8.76 -6.35 4.65
CA GLU A 180 9.16 -5.77 3.38
C GLU A 180 8.18 -4.68 2.93
N HIS A 181 8.69 -3.65 2.25
CA HIS A 181 7.92 -2.47 1.83
C HIS A 181 7.38 -1.62 2.99
N ILE A 182 7.97 -1.73 4.18
CA ILE A 182 7.58 -0.97 5.37
C ILE A 182 6.12 -1.26 5.72
N LEU A 183 5.70 -2.53 5.70
CA LEU A 183 4.30 -2.87 5.93
C LEU A 183 3.97 -2.95 7.42
N VAL A 184 2.78 -2.50 7.81
CA VAL A 184 2.30 -2.55 9.21
C VAL A 184 1.93 -3.98 9.65
N ASP A 185 1.86 -4.91 8.71
CA ASP A 185 1.54 -6.31 8.97
C ASP A 185 2.09 -7.20 7.85
N HIS A 186 2.14 -8.50 8.10
CA HIS A 186 2.73 -9.44 7.16
C HIS A 186 1.88 -9.61 5.90
N TYR A 187 2.53 -9.61 4.74
CA TYR A 187 1.93 -9.86 3.44
C TYR A 187 2.93 -10.55 2.52
N SER A 188 2.71 -11.85 2.25
CA SER A 188 3.55 -12.59 1.33
C SER A 188 3.09 -12.45 -0.12
N THR A 189 3.95 -11.90 -0.97
CA THR A 189 3.76 -11.85 -2.43
C THR A 189 4.27 -13.10 -3.14
N SER A 190 4.91 -14.01 -2.41
CA SER A 190 5.43 -15.26 -2.95
C SER A 190 4.31 -16.24 -3.27
N ASP A 191 4.40 -16.85 -4.44
CA ASP A 191 3.47 -17.88 -4.89
C ASP A 191 3.68 -19.21 -4.13
N LYS A 192 2.68 -20.09 -4.14
CA LYS A 192 2.71 -21.42 -3.48
C LYS A 192 2.98 -21.38 -1.97
N GLN A 193 2.64 -20.28 -1.32
CA GLN A 193 2.65 -20.18 0.13
C GLN A 193 1.31 -20.65 0.71
N PRO A 194 1.31 -21.32 1.88
CA PRO A 194 0.06 -21.67 2.53
C PRO A 194 -0.68 -20.41 2.96
N GLU A 195 -1.97 -20.36 2.66
CA GLU A 195 -2.88 -19.35 3.19
C GLU A 195 -3.01 -19.56 4.71
N THR A 196 -2.68 -18.52 5.47
CA THR A 196 -2.88 -18.47 6.92
C THR A 196 -3.31 -17.06 7.32
N PRO A 197 -3.91 -16.88 8.51
CA PRO A 197 -4.16 -15.54 9.05
C PRO A 197 -2.92 -14.65 9.11
N TYR A 198 -1.72 -15.23 9.18
CA TYR A 198 -0.45 -14.51 9.18
C TYR A 198 0.05 -14.18 7.76
N THR A 199 -0.05 -15.11 6.80
CA THR A 199 0.51 -14.98 5.45
C THR A 199 -0.03 -13.73 4.73
N TYR A 200 -1.31 -13.41 4.93
CA TYR A 200 -2.01 -12.27 4.33
C TYR A 200 -2.63 -11.34 5.39
N ALA A 201 -2.02 -11.28 6.58
CA ALA A 201 -2.50 -10.51 7.73
C ALA A 201 -2.86 -9.07 7.37
N LEU A 202 -2.02 -8.41 6.55
CA LEU A 202 -2.27 -7.06 6.06
C LEU A 202 -3.64 -6.90 5.37
N CYS A 203 -4.00 -7.84 4.50
CA CYS A 203 -5.29 -7.82 3.80
C CYS A 203 -6.44 -8.01 4.79
N TYR A 204 -6.24 -8.88 5.78
CA TYR A 204 -7.25 -9.22 6.78
C TYR A 204 -7.54 -8.12 7.81
N ARG A 205 -6.75 -7.03 7.81
CA ARG A 205 -7.05 -5.81 8.59
C ARG A 205 -8.35 -5.13 8.14
N CYS A 206 -8.66 -5.23 6.85
CA CYS A 206 -9.83 -4.59 6.24
C CYS A 206 -10.81 -5.61 5.65
N HIS A 207 -10.33 -6.80 5.27
CA HIS A 207 -11.15 -7.83 4.65
C HIS A 207 -11.34 -9.05 5.58
N ASP A 208 -12.58 -9.49 5.75
CA ASP A 208 -12.94 -10.68 6.49
C ASP A 208 -12.43 -11.94 5.79
N ARG A 209 -11.48 -12.60 6.44
CA ARG A 209 -10.93 -13.88 6.01
C ARG A 209 -12.02 -14.95 5.85
N THR A 210 -13.04 -14.93 6.70
CA THR A 210 -14.15 -15.90 6.66
C THR A 210 -14.95 -15.74 5.38
N SER A 211 -15.31 -14.49 5.03
CA SER A 211 -16.02 -14.18 3.78
C SER A 211 -15.20 -14.59 2.54
N ILE A 212 -13.89 -14.30 2.55
CA ILE A 212 -12.96 -14.68 1.47
C ILE A 212 -12.92 -16.21 1.29
N LEU A 213 -12.70 -16.96 2.36
CA LEU A 213 -12.61 -18.42 2.31
C LEU A 213 -13.98 -19.10 2.14
N GLY A 214 -15.06 -18.40 2.46
CA GLY A 214 -16.43 -18.80 2.17
C GLY A 214 -16.80 -18.72 0.69
N ASN A 215 -15.92 -18.17 -0.16
CA ASN A 215 -16.17 -17.92 -1.60
C ASN A 215 -17.34 -16.96 -1.85
N GLU A 216 -17.64 -16.06 -0.91
CA GLU A 216 -18.84 -15.20 -0.98
C GLU A 216 -18.79 -14.21 -2.15
N SER A 217 -17.59 -13.69 -2.46
CA SER A 217 -17.38 -12.69 -3.52
C SER A 217 -16.79 -13.26 -4.81
N PHE A 218 -16.36 -14.53 -4.82
CA PHE A 218 -15.76 -15.17 -5.97
C PHE A 218 -15.79 -16.69 -5.80
N ARG A 219 -16.37 -17.40 -6.76
CA ARG A 219 -16.45 -18.87 -6.72
C ARG A 219 -15.04 -19.46 -6.74
N TYR A 220 -14.78 -20.44 -5.86
CA TYR A 220 -13.47 -21.09 -5.72
C TYR A 220 -12.33 -20.15 -5.28
N HIS A 221 -12.61 -19.03 -4.64
CA HIS A 221 -11.59 -18.18 -4.03
C HIS A 221 -10.67 -18.97 -3.09
N ALA A 222 -11.27 -19.73 -2.16
CA ALA A 222 -10.53 -20.58 -1.22
C ALA A 222 -9.63 -21.59 -1.95
N LEU A 223 -10.15 -22.26 -2.99
CA LEU A 223 -9.37 -23.21 -3.78
C LEU A 223 -8.14 -22.54 -4.42
N HIS A 224 -8.28 -21.32 -4.94
CA HIS A 224 -7.16 -20.63 -5.57
C HIS A 224 -6.07 -20.26 -4.58
N ILE A 225 -6.40 -19.82 -3.36
CA ILE A 225 -5.41 -19.34 -2.39
C ILE A 225 -4.95 -20.41 -1.38
N GLN A 226 -5.76 -21.44 -1.12
CA GLN A 226 -5.40 -22.57 -0.25
C GLN A 226 -4.85 -23.76 -1.04
N GLY A 227 -5.18 -23.87 -2.32
CA GLY A 227 -4.79 -25.00 -3.16
C GLY A 227 -5.59 -26.27 -2.90
N ARG A 228 -5.18 -27.37 -3.55
CA ARG A 228 -5.82 -28.69 -3.43
C ARG A 228 -5.14 -29.50 -2.31
N GLY A 229 -5.61 -29.32 -1.08
CA GLY A 229 -5.11 -30.09 0.08
C GLY A 229 -4.40 -29.28 1.16
N GLY A 230 -4.38 -27.95 1.05
CA GLY A 230 -4.00 -27.04 2.15
C GLY A 230 -2.53 -27.08 2.59
N GLY A 231 -1.66 -27.76 1.82
CA GLY A 231 -0.23 -27.93 2.12
C GLY A 231 0.71 -27.17 1.16
N SER A 232 2.01 -27.30 1.42
CA SER A 232 3.08 -26.82 0.53
C SER A 232 3.37 -27.82 -0.61
N GLY A 233 3.68 -27.34 -1.82
CA GLY A 233 4.06 -28.17 -2.96
C GLY A 233 3.35 -27.84 -4.28
N ALA A 234 3.19 -28.84 -5.15
CA ALA A 234 2.56 -28.67 -6.47
C ALA A 234 1.07 -28.29 -6.40
N ASP A 235 0.41 -28.67 -5.30
CA ASP A 235 -1.01 -28.41 -5.06
C ASP A 235 -1.29 -27.17 -4.21
N SER A 236 -0.26 -26.38 -3.86
CA SER A 236 -0.44 -25.15 -3.08
C SER A 236 -1.23 -24.09 -3.84
N GLY A 237 -1.94 -23.27 -3.06
CA GLY A 237 -2.63 -22.11 -3.60
C GLY A 237 -1.67 -21.00 -4.02
N THR A 238 -2.22 -19.99 -4.67
CA THR A 238 -1.50 -18.83 -5.17
C THR A 238 -1.62 -17.63 -4.23
N SER A 239 -0.65 -16.72 -4.30
CA SER A 239 -0.71 -15.47 -3.53
C SER A 239 -1.86 -14.59 -3.98
N CYS A 240 -2.43 -13.79 -3.06
CA CYS A 240 -3.32 -12.68 -3.43
C CYS A 240 -2.68 -11.79 -4.50
N TYR A 241 -1.35 -11.58 -4.42
CA TYR A 241 -0.58 -10.78 -5.37
C TYR A 241 -0.59 -11.35 -6.80
N THR A 242 -0.83 -12.65 -6.96
CA THR A 242 -0.88 -13.28 -8.28
C THR A 242 -2.04 -12.76 -9.12
N CYS A 243 -3.16 -12.43 -8.48
CA CYS A 243 -4.37 -11.96 -9.15
C CYS A 243 -4.67 -10.48 -8.88
N HIS A 244 -4.36 -9.99 -7.68
CA HIS A 244 -4.75 -8.66 -7.22
C HIS A 244 -3.54 -7.72 -7.06
N SER A 245 -3.71 -6.50 -7.53
CA SER A 245 -2.84 -5.38 -7.16
C SER A 245 -3.22 -4.85 -5.77
N SER A 246 -2.23 -4.63 -4.92
CA SER A 246 -2.42 -4.01 -3.59
C SER A 246 -2.75 -2.52 -3.66
N HIS A 247 -2.67 -1.88 -4.82
CA HIS A 247 -2.98 -0.45 -4.98
C HIS A 247 -4.13 -0.20 -5.94
N GLY A 248 -4.00 -0.63 -7.19
CA GLY A 248 -5.03 -0.43 -8.21
C GLY A 248 -4.68 -1.10 -9.53
N SER A 249 -5.71 -1.23 -10.37
CA SER A 249 -5.62 -1.84 -11.68
C SER A 249 -6.16 -0.88 -12.73
N PRO A 250 -5.34 -0.49 -13.73
CA PRO A 250 -5.80 0.34 -14.84
C PRO A 250 -6.68 -0.44 -15.84
N ASP A 251 -6.63 -1.77 -15.79
CA ASP A 251 -7.23 -2.62 -16.82
C ASP A 251 -8.54 -3.27 -16.38
N ASN A 252 -8.65 -3.66 -15.10
CA ASN A 252 -9.79 -4.46 -14.62
C ASN A 252 -10.37 -3.94 -13.32
N LYS A 253 -11.65 -4.27 -13.09
CA LYS A 253 -12.31 -4.09 -11.79
C LYS A 253 -11.73 -5.04 -10.74
N TYR A 254 -12.12 -4.84 -9.48
CA TYR A 254 -11.79 -5.74 -8.35
C TYR A 254 -10.29 -5.93 -8.09
N LEU A 255 -9.49 -4.91 -8.40
CA LEU A 255 -8.03 -4.91 -8.28
C LEU A 255 -7.34 -5.97 -9.13
N ILE A 256 -8.03 -6.59 -10.09
CA ILE A 256 -7.45 -7.69 -10.87
C ILE A 256 -6.34 -7.17 -11.77
N ALA A 257 -5.11 -7.61 -11.50
CA ALA A 257 -3.90 -7.31 -12.24
C ALA A 257 -2.97 -8.53 -12.14
N PHE A 258 -3.00 -9.39 -13.15
CA PHE A 258 -2.30 -10.68 -13.09
C PHE A 258 -0.77 -10.52 -13.03
N ASN A 259 -0.16 -11.19 -12.07
CA ASN A 259 1.29 -11.31 -11.99
C ASN A 259 1.82 -12.21 -13.11
N LYS A 260 2.46 -11.59 -14.10
CA LYS A 260 2.97 -12.26 -15.31
C LYS A 260 4.16 -13.18 -15.06
N SER A 261 4.73 -13.23 -13.83
CA SER A 261 5.72 -14.26 -13.48
C SER A 261 5.08 -15.61 -13.13
N VAL A 262 3.78 -15.64 -12.85
CA VAL A 262 3.02 -16.85 -12.47
C VAL A 262 1.93 -17.17 -13.49
N VAL A 263 1.24 -16.14 -13.98
CA VAL A 263 0.12 -16.25 -14.92
C VAL A 263 0.60 -15.97 -16.34
N SER A 264 0.21 -16.82 -17.29
CA SER A 264 0.52 -16.68 -18.71
C SER A 264 -0.76 -16.63 -19.57
N PRO A 265 -0.65 -16.25 -20.85
CA PRO A 265 -1.78 -16.37 -21.77
C PRO A 265 -2.28 -17.82 -21.86
N ASN A 266 -3.59 -17.99 -22.04
CA ASN A 266 -4.22 -19.30 -22.24
C ASN A 266 -3.83 -19.95 -23.57
N SER A 267 -4.37 -21.14 -23.85
CA SER A 267 -4.13 -21.89 -25.10
C SER A 267 -4.48 -21.13 -26.40
N GLN A 268 -5.28 -20.07 -26.32
CA GLN A 268 -5.64 -19.18 -27.43
C GLN A 268 -4.87 -17.85 -27.42
N GLY A 269 -3.85 -17.70 -26.56
CA GLY A 269 -3.05 -16.48 -26.46
C GLY A 269 -3.75 -15.33 -25.73
N GLN A 270 -4.81 -15.60 -24.97
CA GLN A 270 -5.57 -14.56 -24.25
C GLN A 270 -5.13 -14.47 -22.78
N LEU A 271 -4.99 -13.25 -22.27
CA LEU A 271 -4.76 -12.94 -20.86
C LEU A 271 -5.68 -11.80 -20.43
N LYS A 272 -6.87 -12.12 -19.90
CA LYS A 272 -7.86 -11.12 -19.46
C LYS A 272 -8.88 -11.67 -18.46
N PHE A 273 -9.51 -10.76 -17.74
CA PHE A 273 -10.71 -11.01 -16.94
C PHE A 273 -11.91 -10.32 -17.59
N VAL A 274 -13.06 -10.98 -17.60
CA VAL A 274 -14.32 -10.42 -18.12
C VAL A 274 -15.40 -10.52 -17.03
N GLU A 275 -15.85 -9.39 -16.54
CA GLU A 275 -17.00 -9.29 -15.62
C GLU A 275 -18.29 -9.71 -16.34
N LYS A 276 -19.12 -10.55 -15.69
CA LYS A 276 -20.42 -11.00 -16.22
C LYS A 276 -21.61 -10.57 -15.39
N GLY A 277 -21.40 -10.17 -14.14
CA GLY A 277 -22.49 -9.65 -13.31
C GLY A 277 -22.01 -9.10 -11.97
N ILE A 278 -22.14 -7.78 -11.80
CA ILE A 278 -21.74 -7.06 -10.57
C ILE A 278 -22.51 -7.58 -9.35
N SER A 279 -23.82 -7.79 -9.48
CA SER A 279 -24.69 -8.23 -8.39
C SER A 279 -24.59 -9.72 -8.07
N THR A 280 -24.03 -10.51 -8.98
CA THR A 280 -23.88 -11.97 -8.82
C THR A 280 -22.42 -12.38 -8.58
N PHE A 281 -21.50 -11.41 -8.55
CA PHE A 281 -20.06 -11.60 -8.38
C PHE A 281 -19.47 -12.61 -9.37
N ARG A 282 -19.95 -12.55 -10.62
CA ARG A 282 -19.58 -13.49 -11.68
C ARG A 282 -18.57 -12.92 -12.65
N GLY A 283 -17.63 -13.76 -13.07
CA GLY A 283 -16.62 -13.39 -14.05
C GLY A 283 -16.02 -14.58 -14.81
N GLU A 284 -15.37 -14.28 -15.92
CA GLU A 284 -14.64 -15.24 -16.74
C GLU A 284 -13.17 -14.88 -16.76
N CYS A 285 -12.32 -15.88 -16.54
CA CYS A 285 -10.87 -15.74 -16.73
C CYS A 285 -10.45 -16.42 -18.03
N TYR A 286 -9.61 -15.70 -18.77
CA TYR A 286 -8.90 -16.17 -19.95
C TYR A 286 -7.41 -16.10 -19.64
N LEU A 287 -6.83 -17.19 -19.15
CA LEU A 287 -5.42 -17.26 -18.71
C LEU A 287 -4.98 -18.72 -18.56
N SER A 288 -3.67 -18.96 -18.46
CA SER A 288 -3.11 -20.22 -17.98
C SER A 288 -2.41 -19.98 -16.64
N CYS A 289 -2.69 -20.82 -15.65
CA CYS A 289 -2.11 -20.71 -14.31
C CYS A 289 -2.07 -22.09 -13.63
N HIS A 290 -0.94 -22.44 -13.00
CA HIS A 290 -0.72 -23.74 -12.34
C HIS A 290 -1.11 -24.97 -13.18
N GLY A 291 -0.79 -24.96 -14.48
CA GLY A 291 -1.10 -26.07 -15.39
C GLY A 291 -2.58 -26.18 -15.77
N VAL A 292 -3.41 -25.22 -15.38
CA VAL A 292 -4.82 -25.15 -15.71
C VAL A 292 -5.03 -24.09 -16.80
N ASP A 293 -5.66 -24.48 -17.89
CA ASP A 293 -6.10 -23.56 -18.96
C ASP A 293 -7.49 -23.01 -18.63
N HIS A 294 -7.64 -21.69 -18.54
CA HIS A 294 -8.89 -20.99 -18.32
C HIS A 294 -9.32 -20.37 -19.66
N ASN A 295 -10.31 -20.98 -20.34
CA ASN A 295 -10.65 -20.57 -21.71
C ASN A 295 -12.12 -20.82 -22.15
N PRO A 296 -13.08 -19.98 -21.74
CA PRO A 296 -13.10 -19.31 -20.45
C PRO A 296 -13.44 -20.32 -19.34
N LYS A 297 -12.91 -20.07 -18.14
CA LYS A 297 -13.52 -20.63 -16.93
C LYS A 297 -14.40 -19.58 -16.28
N VAL A 298 -15.60 -20.00 -15.91
CA VAL A 298 -16.63 -19.16 -15.28
C VAL A 298 -16.56 -19.33 -13.76
N TYR A 299 -16.63 -18.21 -13.07
CA TYR A 299 -16.62 -18.10 -11.61
C TYR A 299 -17.87 -17.33 -11.17
#